data_AF-S2Z6S8-F1
#
_entry.id   AF-S2Z6S8-F1
#
_cell.length_a   1.000
_cell.length_b   1.000
_cell.length_c   1.000
_cell.angle_alpha   90.00
_cell.angle_beta   90.00
_cell.angle_gamma   90.00
#
_symmetry.space_group_name_H-M   'P 1'
#
loop_
_entity.id
_entity.type
_entity.pdbx_description
1 polymer ?
#
loop_
_entity_poly.entity_id
_entity_poly.type
_entity_poly.pdbx_seq_one_letter_code
_entity_poly.pdbx_strand_id
1 'polypeptide(L)'
;MSVGIRVIPCLDVKDGRVVKGVNFQGLRDAGDPVELAARYFEEGADELTFLDVSATLQGRATMRDVVKKVAGTVFIPLTVGGGVRSVEDCAELLRCGADKVSINSAAVKDPSLIDALAERFGRQCVVLSLDARRTNKNSFEITTHGGTQGTGIDAIEWARDAERRGAGEILVNSMDADGTKNGFDLELLRLIREAVDVPIIASGGAGAAEHFPPAAATGADAVLAASIFHYGEVSIGAVKRQLGLAGFPVNPIRTLPQAVRDKVRFNADGLVPAVVQADSGEVLMLAWMDSVALAATIQTRKATYWSRSRQEYWVKGATSGNTQDVLGVSLDCDGDTVLLRVHQHGAACHTGTRTCFDDFPVTLE
;
A
#
# COMPACT_ATOMS: atom_id res chain seq x y z
N MET A 1 -7.11 -18.23 3.70
CA MET A 1 -7.08 -16.87 4.29
C MET A 1 -7.44 -15.91 3.18
N SER A 2 -8.42 -15.03 3.38
CA SER A 2 -8.71 -13.97 2.41
C SER A 2 -7.51 -13.02 2.31
N VAL A 3 -7.16 -12.61 1.10
CA VAL A 3 -6.11 -11.61 0.86
C VAL A 3 -6.64 -10.24 1.31
N GLY A 4 -5.80 -9.41 1.93
CA GLY A 4 -6.19 -8.09 2.39
C GLY A 4 -6.44 -7.11 1.24
N ILE A 5 -7.35 -6.15 1.42
CA ILE A 5 -7.55 -5.03 0.50
C ILE A 5 -6.29 -4.17 0.49
N ARG A 6 -5.70 -3.97 -0.68
CA ARG A 6 -4.49 -3.15 -0.87
C ARG A 6 -4.85 -1.68 -1.03
N VAL A 7 -4.10 -0.79 -0.38
CA VAL A 7 -4.21 0.66 -0.53
C VAL A 7 -3.01 1.17 -1.33
N ILE A 8 -3.28 1.73 -2.50
CA ILE A 8 -2.28 2.08 -3.51
C ILE A 8 -2.29 3.59 -3.76
N PRO A 9 -1.31 4.36 -3.28
CA PRO A 9 -1.09 5.71 -3.77
C PRO A 9 -0.58 5.71 -5.22
N CYS A 10 -1.13 6.61 -6.04
CA CYS A 10 -0.71 6.83 -7.41
C CYS A 10 0.01 8.16 -7.56
N LEU A 11 1.16 8.16 -8.23
CA LEU A 11 2.00 9.32 -8.49
C LEU A 11 2.03 9.57 -10.00
N ASP A 12 1.33 10.61 -10.46
CA ASP A 12 1.44 11.07 -11.84
C ASP A 12 2.75 11.84 -11.96
N VAL A 13 3.72 11.37 -12.76
CA VAL A 13 5.05 11.97 -12.86
C VAL A 13 5.23 12.63 -14.22
N LYS A 14 5.67 13.89 -14.19
CA LYS A 14 6.06 14.65 -15.38
C LYS A 14 7.42 15.28 -15.16
N ASP A 15 8.35 14.99 -16.07
CA ASP A 15 9.68 15.59 -16.08
C ASP A 15 10.41 15.46 -14.72
N GLY A 16 10.21 14.32 -14.04
CA GLY A 16 10.85 14.00 -12.76
C GLY A 16 10.14 14.52 -11.51
N ARG A 17 9.01 15.22 -11.66
CA ARG A 17 8.21 15.77 -10.57
C ARG A 17 6.85 15.11 -10.51
N VAL A 18 6.30 14.93 -9.30
CA VAL A 18 4.90 14.53 -9.17
C VAL A 18 4.03 15.72 -9.51
N VAL A 19 3.06 15.49 -10.39
CA VAL A 19 2.10 16.51 -10.82
C VAL A 19 0.69 16.07 -10.51
N LYS A 20 -0.24 17.02 -10.39
CA LYS A 20 -1.66 16.70 -10.28
C LYS A 20 -2.54 17.65 -11.07
N GLY A 21 -3.54 17.09 -11.73
CA GLY A 21 -4.60 17.79 -12.45
C GLY A 21 -5.89 16.97 -12.44
N VAL A 22 -6.93 17.47 -13.11
CA VAL A 22 -8.19 16.73 -13.34
C VAL A 22 -8.14 16.19 -14.75
N ASN A 23 -8.33 14.89 -14.95
CA ASN A 23 -8.21 14.25 -16.28
C ASN A 23 -6.91 14.64 -17.01
N PHE A 24 -5.79 14.68 -16.26
CA PHE A 24 -4.46 15.12 -16.73
C PHE A 24 -4.38 16.58 -17.24
N GLN A 25 -5.39 17.42 -17.00
CA GLN A 25 -5.42 18.85 -17.33
C GLN A 25 -5.14 19.72 -16.10
N GLY A 26 -4.53 20.88 -16.31
CA GLY A 26 -4.26 21.85 -15.23
C GLY A 26 -3.20 21.37 -14.22
N LEU A 27 -2.18 20.66 -14.70
CA LEU A 27 -1.13 20.05 -13.89
C LEU A 27 -0.39 21.06 -12.99
N ARG A 28 -0.34 20.78 -11.68
CA ARG A 28 0.42 21.50 -10.66
C ARG A 28 1.47 20.58 -10.02
N ASP A 29 2.61 21.13 -9.63
CA ASP A 29 3.63 20.39 -8.89
C ASP A 29 3.09 19.98 -7.51
N ALA A 30 3.22 18.69 -7.18
CA ALA A 30 2.76 18.08 -5.95
C ALA A 30 3.92 17.58 -5.06
N GLY A 31 5.17 17.59 -5.53
CA GLY A 31 6.33 17.18 -4.73
C GLY A 31 7.36 16.32 -5.45
N ASP A 32 8.39 15.93 -4.70
CA ASP A 32 9.40 14.97 -5.16
C ASP A 32 8.85 13.53 -5.10
N PRO A 33 8.98 12.73 -6.17
CA PRO A 33 8.44 11.37 -6.17
C PRO A 33 9.10 10.43 -5.15
N VAL A 34 10.38 10.61 -4.81
CA VAL A 34 11.10 9.77 -3.85
C VAL A 34 10.64 10.08 -2.43
N GLU A 35 10.53 11.36 -2.08
CA GLU A 35 10.02 11.80 -0.78
C GLU A 35 8.57 11.33 -0.56
N LEU A 36 7.71 11.47 -1.58
CA LEU A 36 6.32 11.01 -1.51
C LEU A 36 6.22 9.49 -1.41
N ALA A 37 7.02 8.75 -2.18
CA ALA A 37 7.07 7.28 -2.10
C ALA A 37 7.50 6.82 -0.70
N ALA A 38 8.56 7.41 -0.14
CA ALA A 38 9.04 7.10 1.21
C ALA A 38 7.94 7.38 2.25
N ARG A 39 7.31 8.56 2.19
CA ARG A 39 6.18 8.89 3.07
C ARG A 39 5.05 7.87 2.97
N TYR A 40 4.67 7.46 1.76
CA TYR A 40 3.59 6.50 1.59
C TYR A 40 3.92 5.10 2.08
N PHE A 41 5.13 4.63 1.82
CA PHE A 41 5.64 3.39 2.40
C PHE A 41 5.55 3.44 3.93
N GLU A 42 5.93 4.59 4.52
CA GLU A 42 5.83 4.86 5.94
C GLU A 42 4.41 5.03 6.49
N GLU A 43 3.43 5.41 5.69
CA GLU A 43 2.02 5.40 6.08
C GLU A 43 1.38 4.01 5.94
N GLY A 44 2.14 3.05 5.40
CA GLY A 44 1.73 1.67 5.20
C GLY A 44 1.04 1.42 3.87
N ALA A 45 1.46 2.09 2.78
CA ALA A 45 1.08 1.72 1.42
C ALA A 45 1.35 0.24 1.16
N ASP A 46 0.46 -0.41 0.42
CA ASP A 46 0.63 -1.82 0.06
C ASP A 46 1.39 -1.99 -1.26
N GLU A 47 1.22 -1.05 -2.18
CA GLU A 47 1.92 -0.95 -3.46
C GLU A 47 2.04 0.54 -3.84
N LEU A 48 2.86 0.88 -4.82
CA LEU A 48 2.90 2.20 -5.46
C LEU A 48 2.56 2.09 -6.95
N THR A 49 1.86 3.08 -7.49
CA THR A 49 1.67 3.22 -8.93
C THR A 49 2.28 4.53 -9.41
N PHE A 50 3.13 4.45 -10.44
CA PHE A 50 3.71 5.59 -11.13
C PHE A 50 3.15 5.66 -12.54
N LEU A 51 2.57 6.80 -12.92
CA LEU A 51 2.07 7.02 -14.28
C LEU A 51 2.87 8.13 -14.93
N ASP A 52 3.63 7.79 -15.98
CA ASP A 52 4.35 8.78 -16.79
C ASP A 52 3.36 9.55 -17.68
N VAL A 53 3.26 10.85 -17.44
CA VAL A 53 2.44 11.77 -18.25
C VAL A 53 3.30 12.63 -19.18
N SER A 54 4.61 12.39 -19.23
CA SER A 54 5.50 13.05 -20.18
C SER A 54 5.30 12.51 -21.60
N ALA A 55 5.15 13.42 -22.57
CA ALA A 55 4.99 13.09 -23.98
C ALA A 55 6.34 12.92 -24.73
N THR A 56 7.47 13.24 -24.10
CA THR A 56 8.79 13.36 -24.74
C THR A 56 9.71 12.18 -24.44
N LEU A 57 10.66 11.89 -25.35
CA LEU A 57 11.70 10.88 -25.13
C LEU A 57 12.59 11.19 -23.92
N GLN A 58 12.88 12.48 -23.69
CA GLN A 58 13.64 12.93 -22.52
C GLN A 58 12.88 12.64 -21.22
N GLY A 59 11.56 12.86 -21.21
CA GLY A 59 10.71 12.52 -20.06
C GLY A 59 10.79 11.04 -19.68
N ARG A 60 10.86 10.14 -20.68
CA ARG A 60 11.01 8.69 -20.43
C ARG A 60 12.34 8.32 -19.77
N ALA A 61 13.43 8.99 -20.16
CA ALA A 61 14.71 8.78 -19.50
C ALA A 61 14.65 9.23 -18.03
N THR A 62 14.05 10.40 -17.78
CA THR A 62 13.83 10.91 -16.43
C THR A 62 12.96 9.97 -15.59
N MET A 63 11.89 9.39 -16.16
CA MET A 63 11.05 8.43 -15.46
C MET A 63 11.84 7.19 -15.02
N ARG A 64 12.75 6.67 -15.85
CA ARG A 64 13.61 5.52 -15.49
C ARG A 64 14.49 5.84 -14.28
N ASP A 65 15.04 7.05 -14.23
CA ASP A 65 15.87 7.48 -13.10
C ASP A 65 15.04 7.65 -11.82
N VAL A 66 13.82 8.16 -11.93
CA VAL A 66 12.87 8.22 -10.81
C VAL A 66 12.53 6.82 -10.31
N VAL A 67 12.16 5.90 -11.20
CA VAL A 67 11.83 4.50 -10.85
C VAL A 67 12.99 3.84 -10.13
N LYS A 68 14.24 3.98 -10.61
CA LYS A 68 15.43 3.44 -9.94
C LYS A 68 15.62 3.99 -8.53
N LYS A 69 15.46 5.30 -8.35
CA LYS A 69 15.60 5.94 -7.03
C LYS A 69 14.54 5.44 -6.06
N VAL A 70 13.27 5.39 -6.50
CA VAL A 70 12.15 4.92 -5.70
C VAL A 70 12.31 3.45 -5.32
N ALA A 71 12.63 2.58 -6.28
CA ALA A 71 12.85 1.14 -6.03
C ALA A 71 14.03 0.89 -5.06
N GLY A 72 15.01 1.78 -5.00
CA GLY A 72 16.08 1.74 -4.00
C GLY A 72 15.69 2.24 -2.60
N THR A 73 14.50 2.83 -2.45
CA THR A 73 14.04 3.51 -1.22
C THR A 73 12.86 2.81 -0.56
N VAL A 74 11.95 2.21 -1.34
CA VAL A 74 10.72 1.57 -0.84
C VAL A 74 10.67 0.10 -1.23
N PHE A 75 10.23 -0.75 -0.30
CA PHE A 75 10.23 -2.22 -0.46
C PHE A 75 8.79 -2.77 -0.51
N ILE A 76 7.97 -2.11 -1.31
CA ILE A 76 6.61 -2.52 -1.66
C ILE A 76 6.49 -2.58 -3.19
N PRO A 77 5.60 -3.42 -3.74
CA PRO A 77 5.48 -3.57 -5.19
C PRO A 77 5.26 -2.23 -5.90
N LEU A 78 5.98 -2.03 -7.00
CA LEU A 78 5.95 -0.82 -7.82
C LEU A 78 5.38 -1.13 -9.21
N THR A 79 4.21 -0.55 -9.50
CA THR A 79 3.62 -0.55 -10.85
C THR A 79 4.04 0.70 -11.60
N VAL A 80 4.57 0.56 -12.81
CA VAL A 80 4.92 1.70 -13.67
C VAL A 80 4.13 1.67 -14.97
N GLY A 81 3.39 2.74 -15.26
CA GLY A 81 2.64 2.94 -16.49
C GLY A 81 2.96 4.26 -17.16
N GLY A 82 2.29 4.52 -18.28
CA GLY A 82 2.51 5.72 -19.09
C GLY A 82 3.51 5.47 -20.23
N GLY A 83 3.00 5.38 -21.46
CA GLY A 83 3.84 5.32 -22.66
C GLY A 83 4.55 3.99 -22.94
N VAL A 84 4.22 2.90 -22.25
CA VAL A 84 4.70 1.53 -22.54
C VAL A 84 4.03 1.01 -23.82
N ARG A 85 4.83 0.76 -24.86
CA ARG A 85 4.33 0.43 -26.22
C ARG A 85 4.89 -0.86 -26.79
N SER A 86 5.84 -1.49 -26.13
CA SER A 86 6.50 -2.69 -26.60
C SER A 86 6.94 -3.57 -25.44
N VAL A 87 7.34 -4.80 -25.78
CA VAL A 87 7.94 -5.75 -24.85
C VAL A 87 9.29 -5.22 -24.33
N GLU A 88 10.02 -4.46 -25.15
CA GLU A 88 11.29 -3.84 -24.80
C GLU A 88 11.10 -2.70 -23.79
N ASP A 89 10.07 -1.85 -23.96
CA ASP A 89 9.74 -0.81 -22.98
C ASP A 89 9.46 -1.43 -21.60
N CYS A 90 8.69 -2.53 -21.56
CA CYS A 90 8.44 -3.29 -20.33
C CYS A 90 9.74 -3.84 -19.74
N ALA A 91 10.56 -4.52 -20.54
CA ALA A 91 11.83 -5.09 -20.08
C ALA A 91 12.74 -4.02 -19.43
N GLU A 92 12.75 -2.81 -19.98
CA GLU A 92 13.54 -1.70 -19.46
C GLU A 92 12.99 -1.18 -18.12
N LEU A 93 11.66 -1.04 -17.97
CA LEU A 93 11.05 -0.63 -16.71
C LEU A 93 11.27 -1.66 -15.59
N LEU A 94 11.11 -2.95 -15.90
CA LEU A 94 11.38 -4.02 -14.93
C LEU A 94 12.85 -4.01 -14.48
N ARG A 95 13.81 -3.79 -15.40
CA ARG A 95 15.23 -3.62 -15.05
C ARG A 95 15.51 -2.37 -14.20
N CYS A 96 14.64 -1.36 -14.25
CA CYS A 96 14.76 -0.18 -13.40
C CYS A 96 14.23 -0.41 -11.98
N GLY A 97 13.56 -1.52 -11.72
CA GLY A 97 12.99 -1.86 -10.41
C GLY A 97 11.47 -1.80 -10.34
N ALA A 98 10.77 -1.70 -11.48
CA ALA A 98 9.32 -1.96 -11.50
C ALA A 98 9.05 -3.46 -11.30
N ASP A 99 8.00 -3.78 -10.55
CA ASP A 99 7.51 -5.15 -10.39
C ASP A 99 6.42 -5.48 -11.42
N LYS A 100 5.64 -4.47 -11.81
CA LYS A 100 4.55 -4.56 -12.77
C LYS A 100 4.59 -3.40 -13.76
N VAL A 101 4.05 -3.61 -14.95
CA VAL A 101 3.83 -2.55 -15.94
C VAL A 101 2.36 -2.35 -16.22
N SER A 102 1.97 -1.09 -16.38
CA SER A 102 0.59 -0.71 -16.71
C SER A 102 0.48 -0.22 -18.15
N ILE A 103 -0.43 -0.83 -18.92
CA ILE A 103 -0.68 -0.54 -20.33
C ILE A 103 -2.14 -0.14 -20.55
N ASN A 104 -2.36 0.90 -21.36
CA ASN A 104 -3.69 1.30 -21.87
C ASN A 104 -3.64 1.42 -23.40
N SER A 105 -3.31 2.61 -23.91
CA SER A 105 -3.56 2.94 -25.33
C SER A 105 -2.79 2.07 -26.33
N ALA A 106 -1.62 1.55 -25.92
CA ALA A 106 -0.88 0.58 -26.74
C ALA A 106 -1.61 -0.77 -26.84
N ALA A 107 -2.19 -1.25 -25.74
CA ALA A 107 -2.98 -2.48 -25.70
C ALA A 107 -4.29 -2.34 -26.48
N VAL A 108 -4.94 -1.17 -26.43
CA VAL A 108 -6.14 -0.90 -27.24
C VAL A 108 -5.81 -0.90 -28.73
N LYS A 109 -4.67 -0.31 -29.11
CA LYS A 109 -4.22 -0.27 -30.52
C LYS A 109 -3.79 -1.64 -31.03
N ASP A 110 -3.10 -2.40 -30.19
CA ASP A 110 -2.61 -3.74 -30.49
C ASP A 110 -2.79 -4.66 -29.28
N PRO A 111 -3.93 -5.38 -29.20
CA PRO A 111 -4.22 -6.28 -28.10
C PRO A 111 -3.19 -7.41 -27.92
N SER A 112 -2.46 -7.78 -28.99
CA SER A 112 -1.44 -8.82 -28.94
C SER A 112 -0.24 -8.47 -28.05
N LEU A 113 -0.08 -7.18 -27.71
CA LEU A 113 0.90 -6.74 -26.72
C LEU A 113 0.65 -7.36 -25.34
N ILE A 114 -0.61 -7.56 -24.94
CA ILE A 114 -0.94 -8.20 -23.65
C ILE A 114 -0.41 -9.64 -23.66
N ASP A 115 -0.70 -10.39 -24.72
CA ASP A 115 -0.24 -11.76 -24.92
C ASP A 115 1.29 -11.85 -24.85
N ALA A 116 1.99 -10.99 -25.60
CA ALA A 116 3.45 -10.98 -25.67
C ALA A 116 4.12 -10.64 -24.32
N LEU A 117 3.54 -9.73 -23.54
CA LEU A 117 4.04 -9.39 -22.22
C LEU A 117 3.79 -10.51 -21.20
N ALA A 118 2.59 -11.10 -21.23
CA ALA A 118 2.23 -12.19 -20.35
C ALA A 118 3.07 -13.44 -20.63
N GLU A 119 3.36 -13.75 -21.89
CA GLU A 119 4.22 -14.87 -22.29
C GLU A 119 5.66 -14.67 -21.80
N ARG A 120 6.21 -13.46 -21.92
CA ARG A 120 7.62 -13.20 -21.60
C ARG A 120 7.89 -12.97 -20.11
N PHE A 121 7.00 -12.28 -19.40
CA PHE A 121 7.23 -11.84 -18.02
C PHE A 121 6.26 -12.48 -17.01
N GLY A 122 5.23 -13.16 -17.49
CA GLY A 122 4.15 -13.71 -16.67
C GLY A 122 3.04 -12.69 -16.45
N ARG A 123 1.80 -13.19 -16.36
CA ARG A 123 0.59 -12.34 -16.22
C ARG A 123 0.64 -11.41 -15.02
N GLN A 124 1.29 -11.80 -13.93
CA GLN A 124 1.42 -11.01 -12.70
C GLN A 124 2.16 -9.68 -12.90
N CYS A 125 2.94 -9.54 -13.97
CA CYS A 125 3.62 -8.31 -14.33
C CYS A 125 2.78 -7.38 -15.21
N VAL A 126 1.60 -7.81 -15.67
CA VAL A 126 0.79 -7.07 -16.66
C VAL A 126 -0.47 -6.51 -16.01
N VAL A 127 -0.52 -5.19 -15.85
CA VAL A 127 -1.69 -4.45 -15.39
C VAL A 127 -2.36 -3.78 -16.58
N LEU A 128 -3.63 -4.05 -16.81
CA LEU A 128 -4.42 -3.29 -17.79
C LEU A 128 -4.97 -2.03 -17.12
N SER A 129 -4.57 -0.85 -17.58
CA SER A 129 -5.21 0.40 -17.21
C SER A 129 -6.43 0.62 -18.09
N LEU A 130 -7.61 0.46 -17.49
CA LEU A 130 -8.91 0.54 -18.11
C LEU A 130 -9.53 1.91 -17.79
N ASP A 131 -9.30 2.87 -18.68
CA ASP A 131 -9.91 4.21 -18.60
C ASP A 131 -11.29 4.18 -19.27
N ALA A 132 -12.34 4.11 -18.46
CA ALA A 132 -13.72 3.98 -18.94
C ALA A 132 -14.52 5.26 -18.74
N ARG A 133 -15.31 5.62 -19.75
CA ARG A 133 -16.28 6.72 -19.70
C ARG A 133 -17.68 6.19 -19.97
N ARG A 134 -18.64 6.65 -19.19
CA ARG A 134 -20.05 6.29 -19.33
C ARG A 134 -20.64 6.82 -20.63
N THR A 135 -21.26 5.93 -21.40
CA THR A 135 -22.03 6.29 -22.59
C THR A 135 -23.53 6.27 -22.31
N ASN A 136 -23.99 5.32 -21.48
CA ASN A 136 -25.37 5.17 -21.03
C ASN A 136 -25.42 4.50 -19.65
N LYS A 137 -26.62 4.25 -19.11
CA LYS A 137 -26.79 3.40 -17.92
C LYS A 137 -26.26 1.99 -18.21
N ASN A 138 -25.45 1.43 -17.30
CA ASN A 138 -24.75 0.16 -17.46
C ASN A 138 -23.88 0.03 -18.74
N SER A 139 -23.48 1.13 -19.40
CA SER A 139 -22.66 1.07 -20.61
C SER A 139 -21.53 2.08 -20.54
N PHE A 140 -20.33 1.59 -20.82
CA PHE A 140 -19.09 2.34 -20.71
C PHE A 140 -18.23 2.03 -21.92
N GLU A 141 -17.59 3.07 -22.46
CA GLU A 141 -16.60 2.92 -23.53
C GLU A 141 -15.19 3.11 -23.00
N ILE A 142 -14.23 2.43 -23.63
CA ILE A 142 -12.82 2.66 -23.41
C ILE A 142 -12.40 3.99 -24.01
N THR A 143 -11.58 4.71 -23.26
CA THR A 143 -10.96 5.95 -23.68
C THR A 143 -9.44 5.83 -23.67
N THR A 144 -8.80 6.60 -24.54
CA THR A 144 -7.34 6.67 -24.66
C THR A 144 -6.88 8.12 -24.59
N HIS A 145 -5.55 8.33 -24.59
CA HIS A 145 -4.93 9.67 -24.51
C HIS A 145 -5.43 10.46 -23.30
N GLY A 146 -5.40 9.84 -22.11
CA GLY A 146 -5.84 10.45 -20.86
C GLY A 146 -7.33 10.78 -20.83
N GLY A 147 -8.16 9.93 -21.44
CA GLY A 147 -9.62 10.10 -21.45
C GLY A 147 -10.19 10.98 -22.57
N THR A 148 -9.34 11.61 -23.38
CA THR A 148 -9.78 12.60 -24.38
C THR A 148 -10.34 11.97 -25.65
N GLN A 149 -9.93 10.75 -25.99
CA GLN A 149 -10.36 10.06 -27.20
C GLN A 149 -11.19 8.82 -26.87
N GLY A 150 -12.48 8.84 -27.23
CA GLY A 150 -13.34 7.66 -27.19
C GLY A 150 -12.99 6.67 -28.30
N THR A 151 -13.08 5.38 -28.00
CA THR A 151 -12.70 4.31 -28.93
C THR A 151 -13.91 3.57 -29.52
N GLY A 152 -15.09 3.74 -28.92
CA GLY A 152 -16.29 2.93 -29.22
C GLY A 152 -16.20 1.47 -28.75
N ILE A 153 -15.11 1.07 -28.09
CA ILE A 153 -14.93 -0.27 -27.55
C ILE A 153 -15.64 -0.35 -26.20
N ASP A 154 -16.48 -1.37 -26.01
CA ASP A 154 -17.15 -1.61 -24.73
C ASP A 154 -16.13 -1.99 -23.64
N ALA A 155 -16.20 -1.30 -22.50
CA ALA A 155 -15.22 -1.45 -21.44
C ALA A 155 -15.29 -2.81 -20.73
N ILE A 156 -16.48 -3.40 -20.63
CA ILE A 156 -16.68 -4.70 -19.97
C ILE A 156 -16.14 -5.82 -20.86
N GLU A 157 -16.45 -5.78 -22.15
CA GLU A 157 -15.90 -6.75 -23.12
C GLU A 157 -14.39 -6.62 -23.27
N TRP A 158 -13.85 -5.39 -23.19
CA TRP A 158 -12.41 -5.19 -23.20
C TRP A 158 -11.71 -5.77 -21.98
N ALA A 159 -12.28 -5.62 -20.78
CA ALA A 159 -11.75 -6.23 -19.56
C ALA A 159 -11.68 -7.76 -19.68
N ARG A 160 -12.75 -8.38 -20.20
CA ARG A 160 -12.81 -9.83 -20.47
C ARG A 160 -11.74 -10.27 -21.46
N ASP A 161 -11.57 -9.52 -22.55
CA ASP A 161 -10.57 -9.87 -23.56
C ASP A 161 -9.15 -9.73 -23.04
N ALA A 162 -8.86 -8.67 -22.30
CA ALA A 162 -7.56 -8.44 -21.69
C ALA A 162 -7.18 -9.52 -20.67
N GLU A 163 -8.12 -9.96 -19.82
CA GLU A 163 -7.91 -11.09 -18.90
C GLU A 163 -7.57 -12.38 -19.68
N ARG A 164 -8.33 -12.71 -20.73
CA ARG A 164 -8.08 -13.90 -21.56
C ARG A 164 -6.69 -13.88 -22.22
N ARG A 165 -6.19 -12.70 -22.58
CA ARG A 165 -4.85 -12.50 -23.16
C ARG A 165 -3.72 -12.53 -22.14
N GLY A 166 -4.05 -12.52 -20.85
CA GLY A 166 -3.06 -12.63 -19.78
C GLY A 166 -2.74 -11.34 -19.05
N ALA A 167 -3.62 -10.33 -19.06
CA ALA A 167 -3.57 -9.30 -18.03
C ALA A 167 -3.80 -9.96 -16.66
N GLY A 168 -2.89 -9.76 -15.71
CA GLY A 168 -2.97 -10.36 -14.39
C GLY A 168 -3.73 -9.52 -13.37
N GLU A 169 -4.02 -8.26 -13.70
CA GLU A 169 -4.73 -7.30 -12.84
C GLU A 169 -5.32 -6.18 -13.69
N ILE A 170 -6.50 -5.65 -13.30
CA ILE A 170 -7.18 -4.57 -14.01
C ILE A 170 -7.27 -3.34 -13.10
N LEU A 171 -6.69 -2.24 -13.55
CA LEU A 171 -6.86 -0.92 -12.95
C LEU A 171 -8.06 -0.25 -13.60
N VAL A 172 -9.20 -0.28 -12.90
CA VAL A 172 -10.48 0.27 -13.36
C VAL A 172 -10.55 1.74 -12.96
N ASN A 173 -10.42 2.63 -13.93
CA ASN A 173 -10.44 4.07 -13.75
C ASN A 173 -11.69 4.68 -14.38
N SER A 174 -12.57 5.26 -13.56
CA SER A 174 -13.75 5.97 -14.04
C SER A 174 -13.40 7.41 -14.39
N MET A 175 -13.48 7.74 -15.68
CA MET A 175 -13.25 9.10 -16.18
C MET A 175 -14.34 10.09 -15.72
N ASP A 176 -15.53 9.60 -15.40
CA ASP A 176 -16.64 10.42 -14.90
C ASP A 176 -16.50 10.79 -13.42
N ALA A 177 -15.86 9.90 -12.65
CA ALA A 177 -15.62 10.11 -11.22
C ALA A 177 -14.27 10.80 -10.95
N ASP A 178 -13.28 10.69 -11.85
CA ASP A 178 -11.95 11.21 -11.61
C ASP A 178 -11.92 12.72 -11.30
N GLY A 179 -11.17 13.08 -10.27
CA GLY A 179 -11.09 14.45 -9.75
C GLY A 179 -12.33 15.00 -9.04
N THR A 180 -13.48 14.30 -9.03
CA THR A 180 -14.73 14.83 -8.44
C THR A 180 -14.79 14.80 -6.91
N LYS A 181 -14.01 13.90 -6.28
CA LYS A 181 -14.04 13.61 -4.84
C LYS A 181 -15.39 13.13 -4.30
N ASN A 182 -16.31 12.64 -5.14
CA ASN A 182 -17.64 12.18 -4.73
C ASN A 182 -17.76 10.68 -4.42
N GLY A 183 -16.64 9.95 -4.44
CA GLY A 183 -16.58 8.49 -4.30
C GLY A 183 -16.26 7.79 -5.62
N PHE A 184 -15.98 6.48 -5.54
CA PHE A 184 -15.70 5.65 -6.70
C PHE A 184 -16.98 5.37 -7.51
N ASP A 185 -16.83 5.09 -8.81
CA ASP A 185 -17.94 4.61 -9.65
C ASP A 185 -18.23 3.13 -9.36
N LEU A 186 -19.16 2.90 -8.42
CA LEU A 186 -19.53 1.55 -7.99
C LEU A 186 -20.29 0.77 -9.07
N GLU A 187 -20.95 1.44 -10.01
CA GLU A 187 -21.67 0.76 -11.10
C GLU A 187 -20.66 0.17 -12.09
N LEU A 188 -19.67 0.95 -12.51
CA LEU A 188 -18.57 0.47 -13.34
C LEU A 188 -17.84 -0.69 -12.63
N LEU A 189 -17.44 -0.48 -11.38
CA LEU A 189 -16.70 -1.47 -10.61
C LEU A 189 -17.45 -2.81 -10.51
N ARG A 190 -18.76 -2.76 -10.21
CA ARG A 190 -19.60 -3.97 -10.15
C ARG A 190 -19.63 -4.70 -11.49
N LEU A 191 -19.83 -3.98 -12.59
CA LEU A 191 -19.91 -4.58 -13.92
C LEU A 191 -18.58 -5.23 -14.35
N ILE A 192 -17.45 -4.62 -14.01
CA ILE A 192 -16.13 -5.23 -14.27
C ILE A 192 -15.92 -6.44 -13.37
N ARG A 193 -16.27 -6.37 -12.08
CA ARG A 193 -16.15 -7.52 -11.16
C ARG A 193 -16.96 -8.72 -11.61
N GLU A 194 -18.15 -8.52 -12.16
CA GLU A 194 -18.99 -9.57 -12.75
C GLU A 194 -18.41 -10.16 -14.03
N ALA A 195 -17.44 -9.48 -14.65
CA ALA A 195 -16.92 -9.84 -15.96
C ALA A 195 -15.57 -10.54 -15.92
N VAL A 196 -14.75 -10.33 -14.88
CA VAL A 196 -13.39 -10.87 -14.76
C VAL A 196 -13.17 -11.54 -13.40
N ASP A 197 -12.18 -12.42 -13.30
CA ASP A 197 -11.76 -13.10 -12.06
C ASP A 197 -10.43 -12.57 -11.51
N VAL A 198 -9.60 -11.93 -12.34
CA VAL A 198 -8.36 -11.27 -11.90
C VAL A 198 -8.60 -10.15 -10.88
N PRO A 199 -7.58 -9.78 -10.08
CA PRO A 199 -7.65 -8.67 -9.15
C PRO A 199 -8.06 -7.34 -9.82
N ILE A 200 -8.90 -6.58 -9.13
CA ILE A 200 -9.36 -5.26 -9.58
C ILE A 200 -8.84 -4.16 -8.65
N ILE A 201 -8.21 -3.14 -9.24
CA ILE A 201 -7.85 -1.88 -8.57
C ILE A 201 -8.91 -0.83 -8.92
N ALA A 202 -9.68 -0.36 -7.93
CA ALA A 202 -10.62 0.74 -8.13
C ALA A 202 -9.89 2.10 -8.11
N SER A 203 -10.12 2.92 -9.14
CA SER A 203 -9.52 4.25 -9.32
C SER A 203 -10.55 5.28 -9.77
N GLY A 204 -10.33 6.55 -9.39
CA GLY A 204 -11.15 7.70 -9.75
C GLY A 204 -12.23 8.04 -8.72
N GLY A 205 -12.24 9.29 -8.24
CA GLY A 205 -13.33 9.86 -7.44
C GLY A 205 -13.20 9.79 -5.91
N ALA A 206 -12.20 9.11 -5.35
CA ALA A 206 -11.97 9.12 -3.91
C ALA A 206 -11.75 10.54 -3.35
N GLY A 207 -12.41 10.84 -2.23
CA GLY A 207 -12.47 12.17 -1.62
C GLY A 207 -12.37 12.15 -0.09
N ALA A 208 -12.79 11.04 0.53
CA ALA A 208 -12.72 10.81 1.97
C ALA A 208 -12.42 9.33 2.26
N ALA A 209 -11.98 9.00 3.47
CA ALA A 209 -11.65 7.62 3.86
C ALA A 209 -12.88 6.69 3.82
N GLU A 210 -14.08 7.26 3.95
CA GLU A 210 -15.37 6.59 3.89
C GLU A 210 -15.75 6.13 2.48
N HIS A 211 -15.07 6.63 1.44
CA HIS A 211 -15.33 6.21 0.05
C HIS A 211 -14.73 4.85 -0.28
N PHE A 212 -13.78 4.36 0.52
CA PHE A 212 -13.03 3.13 0.23
C PHE A 212 -13.77 1.83 0.59
N PRO A 213 -14.45 1.71 1.75
CA PRO A 213 -15.21 0.49 2.06
C PRO A 213 -16.30 0.12 1.03
N PRO A 214 -17.07 1.07 0.46
CA PRO A 214 -18.02 0.74 -0.62
C PRO A 214 -17.37 0.13 -1.86
N ALA A 215 -16.16 0.57 -2.23
CA ALA A 215 -15.43 -0.02 -3.36
C ALA A 215 -14.99 -1.45 -3.04
N ALA A 216 -14.44 -1.69 -1.84
CA ALA A 216 -14.09 -3.04 -1.40
C ALA A 216 -15.32 -3.97 -1.35
N ALA A 217 -16.45 -3.49 -0.83
CA ALA A 217 -17.72 -4.23 -0.79
C ALA A 217 -18.27 -4.58 -2.18
N THR A 218 -17.95 -3.77 -3.18
CA THR A 218 -18.35 -3.99 -4.58
C THR A 218 -17.47 -5.02 -5.28
N GLY A 219 -16.31 -5.36 -4.69
CA GLY A 219 -15.40 -6.39 -5.21
C GLY A 219 -14.04 -5.89 -5.67
N ALA A 220 -13.63 -4.67 -5.31
CA ALA A 220 -12.26 -4.23 -5.50
C ALA A 220 -11.31 -5.01 -4.58
N ASP A 221 -10.19 -5.49 -5.12
CA ASP A 221 -9.09 -6.13 -4.38
C ASP A 221 -8.03 -5.12 -3.93
N ALA A 222 -8.03 -3.95 -4.58
CA ALA A 222 -7.23 -2.81 -4.23
C ALA A 222 -7.98 -1.51 -4.50
N VAL A 223 -7.59 -0.47 -3.79
CA VAL A 223 -8.14 0.88 -3.93
C VAL A 223 -7.01 1.86 -4.13
N LEU A 224 -7.14 2.67 -5.19
CA LEU A 224 -6.11 3.60 -5.63
C LEU A 224 -6.60 5.04 -5.52
N ALA A 225 -5.74 5.92 -4.99
CA ALA A 225 -5.99 7.35 -4.96
C ALA A 225 -4.68 8.16 -5.10
N ALA A 226 -4.79 9.40 -5.57
CA ALA A 226 -3.65 10.30 -5.78
C ALA A 226 -3.77 11.57 -4.92
N SER A 227 -4.60 12.53 -5.35
CA SER A 227 -4.67 13.88 -4.77
C SER A 227 -4.89 13.92 -3.25
N ILE A 228 -5.82 13.11 -2.75
CA ILE A 228 -6.16 13.10 -1.31
C ILE A 228 -4.97 12.66 -0.44
N PHE A 229 -4.09 11.82 -0.98
CA PHE A 229 -2.86 11.41 -0.30
C PHE A 229 -1.75 12.44 -0.50
N HIS A 230 -1.59 13.04 -1.69
CA HIS A 230 -0.54 14.04 -1.94
C HIS A 230 -0.67 15.23 -1.00
N TYR A 231 -1.89 15.77 -0.88
CA TYR A 231 -2.21 16.95 -0.09
C TYR A 231 -2.50 16.65 1.40
N GLY A 232 -2.37 15.39 1.84
CA GLY A 232 -2.58 15.00 3.23
C GLY A 232 -4.01 15.17 3.73
N GLU A 233 -5.00 15.26 2.84
CA GLU A 233 -6.42 15.35 3.19
C GLU A 233 -6.91 14.05 3.83
N VAL A 234 -6.40 12.92 3.34
CA VAL A 234 -6.62 11.58 3.89
C VAL A 234 -5.25 10.87 3.95
N SER A 235 -4.96 10.15 5.03
CA SER A 235 -3.76 9.31 5.12
C SER A 235 -4.07 7.86 4.73
N ILE A 236 -3.06 7.12 4.27
CA ILE A 236 -3.23 5.69 3.95
C ILE A 236 -3.68 4.91 5.20
N GLY A 237 -3.14 5.25 6.36
CA GLY A 237 -3.55 4.65 7.62
C GLY A 237 -5.02 4.92 7.99
N ALA A 238 -5.57 6.07 7.59
CA ALA A 238 -7.00 6.35 7.78
C ALA A 238 -7.88 5.46 6.89
N VAL A 239 -7.48 5.25 5.63
CA VAL A 239 -8.16 4.33 4.71
C VAL A 239 -8.14 2.90 5.26
N LYS A 240 -6.98 2.40 5.69
CA LYS A 240 -6.85 1.07 6.27
C LYS A 240 -7.70 0.89 7.53
N ARG A 241 -7.80 1.91 8.39
CA ARG A 241 -8.70 1.89 9.55
C ARG A 241 -10.17 1.80 9.14
N GLN A 242 -10.62 2.58 8.16
CA GLN A 242 -12.01 2.54 7.70
C GLN A 242 -12.35 1.19 7.07
N LEU A 243 -11.45 0.63 6.26
CA LEU A 243 -11.61 -0.73 5.70
C LEU A 243 -11.71 -1.79 6.80
N GLY A 244 -10.85 -1.72 7.81
CA GLY A 244 -10.89 -2.63 8.96
C GLY A 244 -12.17 -2.50 9.78
N LEU A 245 -12.66 -1.28 10.02
CA LEU A 245 -13.94 -1.03 10.72
C LEU A 245 -15.14 -1.59 9.95
N ALA A 246 -15.07 -1.56 8.61
CA ALA A 246 -16.08 -2.16 7.73
C ALA A 246 -15.94 -3.69 7.58
N GLY A 247 -14.98 -4.32 8.26
CA GLY A 247 -14.81 -5.77 8.29
C GLY A 247 -13.94 -6.34 7.15
N PHE A 248 -13.27 -5.49 6.36
CA PHE A 248 -12.35 -5.96 5.33
C PHE A 248 -10.96 -6.23 5.92
N PRO A 249 -10.33 -7.38 5.58
CA PRO A 249 -8.95 -7.61 5.94
C PRO A 249 -8.06 -6.57 5.27
N VAL A 250 -7.11 -6.01 6.01
CA VAL A 250 -6.10 -5.08 5.49
C VAL A 250 -4.73 -5.52 5.97
N ASN A 251 -3.70 -5.24 5.17
CA ASN A 251 -2.34 -5.47 5.63
C ASN A 251 -2.01 -4.51 6.77
N PRO A 252 -1.36 -4.99 7.85
CA PRO A 252 -0.97 -4.14 8.97
C PRO A 252 -0.03 -3.03 8.49
N ILE A 253 -0.12 -1.87 9.14
CA ILE A 253 0.79 -0.75 8.93
C ILE A 253 2.07 -1.11 9.67
N ARG A 254 3.16 -1.34 8.94
CA ARG A 254 4.41 -1.88 9.50
C ARG A 254 5.35 -0.78 10.00
N THR A 255 4.86 0.43 10.25
CA THR A 255 5.66 1.66 10.41
C THR A 255 5.09 2.54 11.53
N LEU A 256 5.97 3.23 12.26
CA LEU A 256 5.57 4.01 13.43
C LEU A 256 4.79 5.27 13.07
N PRO A 257 3.72 5.61 13.83
CA PRO A 257 3.13 6.94 13.76
C PRO A 257 4.19 8.03 13.94
N GLN A 258 4.16 9.08 13.11
CA GLN A 258 5.18 10.13 13.09
C GLN A 258 5.46 10.71 14.48
N ALA A 259 4.42 11.04 15.24
CA ALA A 259 4.53 11.61 16.59
C ALA A 259 5.27 10.71 17.60
N VAL A 260 5.25 9.39 17.37
CA VAL A 260 6.03 8.42 18.16
C VAL A 260 7.45 8.36 17.62
N ARG A 261 7.61 8.26 16.30
CA ARG A 261 8.92 8.19 15.65
C ARG A 261 9.83 9.38 16.00
N ASP A 262 9.29 10.59 16.02
CA ASP A 262 10.03 11.81 16.35
C ASP A 262 10.57 11.82 17.79
N LYS A 263 10.02 10.95 18.65
CA LYS A 263 10.38 10.87 20.07
C LYS A 263 11.20 9.63 20.41
N VAL A 264 11.00 8.51 19.69
CA VAL A 264 11.73 7.27 19.98
C VAL A 264 13.16 7.38 19.47
N ARG A 265 14.12 7.11 20.35
CA ARG A 265 15.54 7.03 20.04
C ARG A 265 15.97 5.58 19.90
N PHE A 266 16.03 5.10 18.67
CA PHE A 266 16.63 3.79 18.38
C PHE A 266 18.15 3.85 18.53
N ASN A 267 18.74 2.75 19.00
CA ASN A 267 20.19 2.58 19.06
C ASN A 267 20.79 2.37 17.66
N ALA A 268 22.11 2.15 17.60
CA ALA A 268 22.84 1.95 16.33
C ALA A 268 22.37 0.73 15.52
N ASP A 269 21.74 -0.26 16.16
CA ASP A 269 21.17 -1.45 15.51
C ASP A 269 19.71 -1.23 15.08
N GLY A 270 19.17 -0.02 15.24
CA GLY A 270 17.76 0.28 14.96
C GLY A 270 16.79 -0.27 16.00
N LEU A 271 17.27 -0.57 17.23
CA LEU A 271 16.49 -1.19 18.29
C LEU A 271 16.25 -0.25 19.47
N VAL A 272 15.12 -0.44 20.15
CA VAL A 272 14.75 0.21 21.41
C VAL A 272 14.39 -0.87 22.45
N PRO A 273 14.89 -0.80 23.69
CA PRO A 273 14.43 -1.66 24.77
C PRO A 273 12.96 -1.39 25.10
N ALA A 274 12.21 -2.47 25.34
CA ALA A 274 10.82 -2.44 25.76
C ALA A 274 10.69 -3.11 27.14
N VAL A 275 10.44 -2.30 28.17
CA VAL A 275 10.06 -2.76 29.50
C VAL A 275 8.58 -3.08 29.50
N VAL A 276 8.22 -4.27 29.95
CA VAL A 276 6.84 -4.75 29.97
C VAL A 276 6.36 -4.80 31.40
N GLN A 277 5.26 -4.11 31.68
CA GLN A 277 4.69 -3.96 33.01
C GLN A 277 3.24 -4.44 33.00
N ALA A 278 2.85 -5.21 34.02
CA ALA A 278 1.47 -5.58 34.25
C ALA A 278 0.64 -4.36 34.66
N ASP A 279 -0.69 -4.46 34.53
CA ASP A 279 -1.63 -3.44 35.04
C ASP A 279 -1.45 -3.16 36.56
N SER A 280 -0.93 -4.12 37.31
CA SER A 280 -0.59 -3.97 38.73
C SER A 280 0.65 -3.09 39.00
N GLY A 281 1.41 -2.73 37.97
CA GLY A 281 2.71 -2.05 38.10
C GLY A 281 3.91 -3.01 38.20
N GLU A 282 3.68 -4.31 38.29
CA GLU A 282 4.73 -5.34 38.31
C GLU A 282 5.50 -5.36 36.98
N VAL A 283 6.84 -5.29 37.02
CA VAL A 283 7.66 -5.45 35.81
C VAL A 283 7.78 -6.94 35.48
N LEU A 284 7.37 -7.30 34.27
CA LEU A 284 7.24 -8.68 33.82
C LEU A 284 8.44 -9.16 33.01
N MET A 285 8.95 -8.33 32.11
CA MET A 285 10.06 -8.69 31.24
C MET A 285 10.67 -7.47 30.56
N LEU A 286 11.85 -7.67 30.00
CA LEU A 286 12.48 -6.77 29.04
C LEU A 286 12.63 -7.49 27.70
N ALA A 287 12.30 -6.81 26.62
CA ALA A 287 12.51 -7.27 25.25
C ALA A 287 13.01 -6.12 24.37
N TRP A 288 13.21 -6.40 23.08
CA TRP A 288 13.68 -5.42 22.11
C TRP A 288 12.63 -5.25 21.01
N MET A 289 12.54 -4.03 20.49
CA MET A 289 11.69 -3.68 19.35
C MET A 289 12.51 -2.86 18.37
N ASP A 290 12.29 -3.05 17.08
CA ASP A 290 12.59 -2.05 16.07
C ASP A 290 11.34 -1.20 15.80
N SER A 291 11.42 -0.30 14.81
CA SER A 291 10.29 0.54 14.42
C SER A 291 9.08 -0.30 13.97
N VAL A 292 9.30 -1.44 13.33
CA VAL A 292 8.25 -2.33 12.82
C VAL A 292 7.52 -3.02 13.97
N ALA A 293 8.25 -3.60 14.91
CA ALA A 293 7.70 -4.31 16.07
C ALA A 293 6.92 -3.36 17.00
N LEU A 294 7.44 -2.13 17.21
CA LEU A 294 6.74 -1.13 18.00
C LEU A 294 5.47 -0.63 17.29
N ALA A 295 5.51 -0.44 15.97
CA ALA A 295 4.34 -0.07 15.18
C ALA A 295 3.24 -1.15 15.23
N ALA A 296 3.63 -2.40 15.00
CA ALA A 296 2.74 -3.55 15.10
C ALA A 296 2.11 -3.65 16.49
N THR A 297 2.89 -3.41 17.55
CA THR A 297 2.41 -3.42 18.93
C THR A 297 1.35 -2.36 19.18
N ILE A 298 1.61 -1.10 18.77
CA ILE A 298 0.67 0.02 18.93
C ILE A 298 -0.63 -0.26 18.17
N GLN A 299 -0.52 -0.78 16.94
CA GLN A 299 -1.68 -0.98 16.06
C GLN A 299 -2.55 -2.16 16.50
N THR A 300 -1.92 -3.31 16.78
CA THR A 300 -2.65 -4.56 17.06
C THR A 300 -3.08 -4.69 18.51
N ARG A 301 -2.50 -3.88 19.40
CA ARG A 301 -2.57 -4.06 20.85
C ARG A 301 -2.11 -5.45 21.32
N LYS A 302 -1.25 -6.11 20.54
CA LYS A 302 -0.58 -7.36 20.91
C LYS A 302 0.92 -7.10 20.96
N ALA A 303 1.56 -7.52 22.04
CA ALA A 303 2.99 -7.26 22.21
C ALA A 303 3.81 -8.04 21.16
N THR A 304 4.48 -7.29 20.28
CA THR A 304 5.30 -7.80 19.18
C THR A 304 6.73 -7.34 19.39
N TYR A 305 7.70 -8.25 19.27
CA TYR A 305 9.09 -8.00 19.61
C TYR A 305 10.04 -8.46 18.49
N TRP A 306 11.24 -7.90 18.48
CA TRP A 306 12.38 -8.36 17.69
C TRP A 306 13.29 -9.27 18.53
N SER A 307 13.51 -10.51 18.09
CA SER A 307 14.43 -11.43 18.74
C SER A 307 15.86 -11.21 18.24
N ARG A 308 16.73 -10.62 19.06
CA ARG A 308 18.14 -10.37 18.69
C ARG A 308 18.93 -11.65 18.39
N SER A 309 18.59 -12.78 19.00
CA SER A 309 19.28 -14.05 18.78
C SER A 309 18.77 -14.80 17.55
N ARG A 310 17.46 -14.78 17.29
CA ARG A 310 16.83 -15.47 16.16
C ARG A 310 16.72 -14.61 14.90
N GLN A 311 16.90 -13.30 15.02
CA GLN A 311 16.74 -12.31 13.94
C GLN A 311 15.35 -12.41 13.28
N GLU A 312 14.32 -12.56 14.11
CA GLU A 312 12.94 -12.69 13.66
C GLU A 312 11.97 -11.94 14.59
N TYR A 313 10.82 -11.57 14.03
CA TYR A 313 9.70 -11.03 14.80
C TYR A 313 8.93 -12.14 15.50
N TRP A 314 8.41 -11.84 16.69
CA TRP A 314 7.49 -12.74 17.36
C TRP A 314 6.44 -11.96 18.15
N VAL A 315 5.21 -12.49 18.15
CA VAL A 315 4.11 -11.98 18.97
C VAL A 315 4.04 -12.83 20.24
N LYS A 316 4.00 -12.19 21.41
CA LYS A 316 3.99 -12.91 22.69
C LYS A 316 2.80 -13.86 22.78
N GLY A 317 3.12 -15.14 23.01
CA GLY A 317 2.12 -16.19 23.20
C GLY A 317 1.55 -16.77 21.91
N ALA A 318 2.04 -16.39 20.72
CA ALA A 318 1.54 -16.92 19.44
C ALA A 318 1.56 -18.46 19.37
N THR A 319 2.56 -19.10 19.98
CA THR A 319 2.69 -20.56 20.03
C THR A 319 2.25 -21.15 21.37
N SER A 320 2.52 -20.45 22.48
CA SER A 320 2.34 -20.99 23.83
C SER A 320 0.98 -20.66 24.47
N GLY A 321 0.19 -19.75 23.89
CA GLY A 321 -1.04 -19.23 24.48
C GLY A 321 -0.84 -18.17 25.59
N ASN A 322 0.38 -17.97 26.08
CA ASN A 322 0.68 -16.97 27.10
C ASN A 322 0.84 -15.57 26.48
N THR A 323 -0.27 -14.89 26.22
CA THR A 323 -0.33 -13.64 25.44
C THR A 323 -0.22 -12.38 26.29
N GLN A 324 0.09 -11.25 25.63
CA GLN A 324 0.10 -9.91 26.24
C GLN A 324 -0.78 -8.97 25.43
N ASP A 325 -1.85 -8.50 26.05
CA ASP A 325 -2.74 -7.47 25.49
C ASP A 325 -2.25 -6.10 25.96
N VAL A 326 -1.88 -5.24 25.02
CA VAL A 326 -1.28 -3.94 25.32
C VAL A 326 -2.37 -2.93 25.67
N LEU A 327 -2.32 -2.45 26.91
CA LEU A 327 -3.20 -1.43 27.49
C LEU A 327 -2.68 -0.02 27.22
N GLY A 328 -1.36 0.14 27.10
CA GLY A 328 -0.74 1.42 26.79
C GLY A 328 0.73 1.31 26.43
N VAL A 329 1.20 2.30 25.70
CA VAL A 329 2.61 2.48 25.32
C VAL A 329 3.04 3.86 25.82
N SER A 330 4.19 3.92 26.47
CA SER A 330 4.80 5.17 26.91
C SER A 330 6.29 5.14 26.60
N LEU A 331 6.89 6.31 26.46
CA LEU A 331 8.33 6.47 26.34
C LEU A 331 8.85 7.06 27.65
N ASP A 332 10.10 6.76 27.97
CA ASP A 332 10.80 7.44 29.05
C ASP A 332 11.19 8.89 28.65
N CYS A 333 11.97 9.57 29.49
CA CYS A 333 12.16 11.01 29.36
C CYS A 333 13.03 11.43 28.15
N ASP A 334 13.95 10.58 27.70
CA ASP A 334 14.76 10.83 26.52
C ASP A 334 14.31 10.03 25.29
N GLY A 335 13.40 9.07 25.48
CA GLY A 335 12.76 8.29 24.43
C GLY A 335 13.58 7.10 23.98
N ASP A 336 14.66 6.75 24.67
CA ASP A 336 15.46 5.58 24.36
C ASP A 336 14.90 4.27 24.95
N THR A 337 13.82 4.35 25.73
CA THR A 337 13.15 3.18 26.31
C THR A 337 11.63 3.25 26.16
N VAL A 338 11.02 2.12 25.77
CA VAL A 338 9.56 1.95 25.68
C VAL A 338 9.05 1.24 26.93
N LEU A 339 7.99 1.77 27.55
CA LEU A 339 7.18 1.08 28.54
C LEU A 339 5.89 0.57 27.90
N LEU A 340 5.70 -0.75 27.91
CA LEU A 340 4.44 -1.40 27.58
C LEU A 340 3.69 -1.74 28.86
N ARG A 341 2.49 -1.17 29.03
CA ARG A 341 1.54 -1.66 30.04
C ARG A 341 0.65 -2.71 29.40
N VAL A 342 0.58 -3.89 30.00
CA VAL A 342 -0.12 -5.04 29.42
C VAL A 342 -1.04 -5.73 30.41
N HIS A 343 -2.12 -6.31 29.89
CA HIS A 343 -2.83 -7.39 30.54
C HIS A 343 -2.16 -8.70 30.09
N GLN A 344 -1.47 -9.37 31.03
CA GLN A 344 -0.72 -10.60 30.76
C GLN A 344 -1.58 -11.82 31.04
N HIS A 345 -1.78 -12.65 30.02
CA HIS A 345 -2.42 -13.96 30.13
C HIS A 345 -1.35 -15.04 30.27
N GLY A 346 -1.45 -15.89 31.30
CA GLY A 346 -0.45 -16.92 31.60
C GLY A 346 0.92 -16.35 31.98
N ALA A 347 1.98 -17.13 31.73
CA ALA A 347 3.36 -16.78 32.10
C ALA A 347 4.00 -15.74 31.16
N ALA A 348 4.64 -14.71 31.70
CA ALA A 348 5.42 -13.78 30.88
C ALA A 348 6.75 -14.42 30.43
N CYS A 349 7.37 -15.23 31.28
CA CYS A 349 8.64 -15.88 30.98
C CYS A 349 8.47 -17.20 30.21
N HIS A 350 9.49 -17.56 29.43
CA HIS A 350 9.57 -18.86 28.75
C HIS A 350 9.83 -20.03 29.72
N THR A 351 10.30 -19.77 30.94
CA THR A 351 10.49 -20.78 32.01
C THR A 351 9.17 -21.14 32.72
N GLY A 352 8.07 -20.46 32.38
CA GLY A 352 6.77 -20.65 33.03
C GLY A 352 6.52 -19.73 34.23
N THR A 353 7.50 -18.89 34.61
CA THR A 353 7.34 -17.92 35.70
C THR A 353 6.50 -16.70 35.30
N ARG A 354 5.97 -16.02 36.33
CA ARG A 354 5.16 -14.82 36.17
C ARG A 354 5.97 -13.68 35.55
N THR A 355 7.19 -13.46 36.04
CA THR A 355 8.12 -12.45 35.54
C THR A 355 9.50 -13.06 35.26
N CYS A 356 10.27 -12.43 34.37
CA CYS A 356 11.65 -12.79 34.07
C CYS A 356 12.64 -12.45 35.20
N PHE A 357 12.18 -11.81 36.28
CA PHE A 357 13.03 -11.30 37.37
C PHE A 357 12.93 -12.11 38.68
N ASP A 358 12.13 -13.18 38.73
CA ASP A 358 11.91 -13.95 39.97
C ASP A 358 13.05 -14.89 40.35
N ASP A 359 13.84 -15.37 39.38
CA ASP A 359 14.70 -16.55 39.58
C ASP A 359 16.04 -16.25 40.28
N PHE A 360 16.43 -14.99 40.46
CA PHE A 360 17.75 -14.63 41.02
C PHE A 360 17.73 -13.34 41.86
N PRO A 361 17.20 -13.37 43.10
CA PRO A 361 17.21 -12.20 43.97
C PRO A 361 18.64 -11.89 44.45
N VAL A 362 19.07 -10.63 44.28
CA VAL A 362 20.32 -10.12 44.86
C VAL A 362 20.00 -9.50 46.22
N THR A 363 20.57 -10.04 47.29
CA THR A 363 20.43 -9.46 48.64
C THR A 363 21.24 -8.18 48.74
N LEU A 364 20.62 -7.13 49.27
CA LEU A 364 21.31 -5.89 49.61
C LEU A 364 21.69 -5.99 51.09
N GLU A 365 22.98 -5.97 51.41
CA GLU A 365 23.50 -5.88 52.78
C GLU A 365 23.44 -4.44 53.32
#